data_AF-A0A9P9W7E7-F1
#
_entry.id   AF-A0A9P9W7E7-F1
#
_cell.length_a   1.000
_cell.length_b   1.000
_cell.length_c   1.000
_cell.angle_alpha   90.00
_cell.angle_beta   90.00
_cell.angle_gamma   90.00
#
_symmetry.space_group_name_H-M   'P 1'
#
loop_
_entity.id
_entity.type
_entity.pdbx_description
1 polymer ?
#
loop_
_entity_poly.entity_id
_entity_poly.type
_entity_poly.pdbx_seq_one_letter_code
_entity_poly.pdbx_strand_id
1 'polypeptide(L)'
;MGTPGISEQQRHSVDRRCHIESFTAHSEFDSICYDSDVESNSSFESVEDCVDEGPDFYDDLLATFKAQGPTLANHSRNTKRMEEEQEEKWNEFCKRRGVNSLETLKECNAATFKTASWMKEDVLYDVRNWIHTYLTPAYRLDRSKAEKAGIYVEDLAVLLNHHWVRDKEVFAHERLRVQLAAHLILAGATATRPGALIGQLLYENLEF
;
A
#
# COMPACT_ATOMS: atom_id res chain seq x y z
N MET A 1 -50.57 -27.34 42.35
CA MET A 1 -50.25 -26.08 43.04
C MET A 1 -48.74 -26.06 43.12
N GLY A 2 -47.96 -25.24 42.44
CA GLY A 2 -48.03 -23.82 42.10
C GLY A 2 -46.56 -23.37 42.09
N THR A 3 -46.16 -22.55 41.13
CA THR A 3 -44.81 -21.94 41.03
C THR A 3 -44.49 -21.07 42.25
N PRO A 4 -43.19 -20.76 42.53
CA PRO A 4 -42.51 -19.57 41.97
C PRO A 4 -41.03 -19.90 41.58
N GLY A 5 -40.23 -19.11 40.85
CA GLY A 5 -40.29 -17.69 40.50
C GLY A 5 -39.01 -16.94 40.93
N ILE A 6 -38.02 -16.88 40.02
CA ILE A 6 -37.08 -15.76 39.71
C ILE A 6 -35.94 -15.32 40.68
N SER A 7 -34.81 -14.95 40.03
CA SER A 7 -33.63 -14.11 40.37
C SER A 7 -32.39 -14.88 40.86
N GLU A 8 -31.12 -14.53 40.55
CA GLU A 8 -30.50 -13.33 40.00
C GLU A 8 -29.04 -13.66 39.57
N GLN A 9 -28.56 -13.00 38.51
CA GLN A 9 -27.18 -12.57 38.23
C GLN A 9 -25.96 -13.33 38.82
N GLN A 10 -25.07 -13.79 37.93
CA GLN A 10 -23.62 -13.68 38.16
C GLN A 10 -22.84 -13.63 36.83
N ARG A 11 -22.29 -12.46 36.54
CA ARG A 11 -21.32 -12.21 35.46
C ARG A 11 -19.95 -12.71 35.93
N HIS A 12 -19.38 -13.73 35.28
CA HIS A 12 -17.96 -14.01 35.42
C HIS A 12 -17.17 -13.25 34.35
N SER A 13 -16.49 -12.21 34.81
CA SER A 13 -15.43 -11.51 34.09
C SER A 13 -14.23 -12.44 33.94
N VAL A 14 -13.83 -12.76 32.72
CA VAL A 14 -12.56 -13.42 32.42
C VAL A 14 -11.59 -12.35 31.93
N ASP A 15 -10.69 -11.99 32.84
CA ASP A 15 -9.59 -11.05 32.68
C ASP A 15 -8.60 -11.58 31.61
N ARG A 16 -8.48 -10.88 30.48
CA ARG A 16 -7.46 -11.15 29.45
C ARG A 16 -6.34 -10.12 29.59
N ARG A 17 -5.40 -10.44 30.48
CA ARG A 17 -4.13 -9.74 30.62
C ARG A 17 -3.17 -10.26 29.53
N CYS A 18 -3.03 -9.52 28.43
CA CYS A 18 -1.95 -9.77 27.46
C CYS A 18 -0.63 -9.30 28.06
N HIS A 19 0.24 -10.27 28.38
CA HIS A 19 1.66 -10.04 28.62
C HIS A 19 2.32 -9.57 27.31
N ILE A 20 2.83 -8.35 27.30
CA ILE A 20 3.79 -7.88 26.29
C ILE A 20 5.16 -8.33 26.78
N GLU A 21 5.73 -9.34 26.16
CA GLU A 21 7.14 -9.69 26.35
C GLU A 21 8.00 -8.63 25.67
N SER A 22 8.87 -8.00 26.46
CA SER A 22 9.86 -7.03 26.03
C SER A 22 10.93 -7.72 25.17
N PHE A 23 11.02 -7.33 23.90
CA PHE A 23 12.09 -7.78 23.01
C PHE A 23 13.30 -6.84 23.17
N THR A 24 14.31 -7.27 23.93
CA THR A 24 15.58 -6.57 24.07
C THR A 24 16.49 -6.95 22.90
N ALA A 25 16.62 -6.05 21.91
CA ALA A 25 17.63 -6.20 20.87
C ALA A 25 18.94 -5.55 21.35
N HIS A 26 19.96 -6.39 21.57
CA HIS A 26 21.31 -5.93 21.85
C HIS A 26 21.89 -5.19 20.63
N SER A 27 22.34 -3.97 20.88
CA SER A 27 23.03 -3.07 19.95
C SER A 27 24.50 -3.49 19.81
N GLU A 28 24.85 -4.10 18.69
CA GLU A 28 26.21 -4.12 18.15
C GLU A 28 26.13 -3.46 16.77
N PHE A 29 26.33 -2.14 16.75
CA PHE A 29 26.57 -1.40 15.51
C PHE A 29 28.01 -0.89 15.57
N ASP A 30 28.84 -1.47 14.72
CA ASP A 30 30.26 -1.12 14.59
C ASP A 30 30.45 0.36 14.29
N SER A 31 31.43 0.90 15.00
CA SER A 31 31.96 2.24 14.88
C SER A 31 32.44 2.52 13.45
N ILE A 32 31.87 3.53 12.80
CA ILE A 32 32.49 4.18 11.65
C ILE A 32 32.63 5.66 11.97
N CYS A 33 33.86 6.04 12.29
CA CYS A 33 34.26 7.43 12.54
C CYS A 33 34.17 8.23 11.23
N TYR A 34 33.28 9.21 11.19
CA TYR A 34 33.33 10.27 10.17
C TYR A 34 34.22 11.39 10.71
N ASP A 35 35.40 11.51 10.10
CA ASP A 35 36.32 12.61 10.30
C ASP A 35 35.78 13.87 9.63
N SER A 36 35.96 15.00 10.30
CA SER A 36 35.50 16.33 9.90
C SER A 36 36.29 16.86 8.72
N ASP A 37 35.63 17.66 7.87
CA ASP A 37 36.08 18.96 7.34
C ASP A 37 35.43 19.24 5.98
N VAL A 38 34.29 19.94 6.00
CA VAL A 38 33.84 20.71 4.84
C VAL A 38 33.37 22.07 5.36
N GLU A 39 34.13 23.09 4.97
CA GLU A 39 33.84 24.47 5.29
C GLU A 39 32.49 24.90 4.70
N SER A 40 31.72 25.59 5.54
CA SER A 40 30.52 26.30 5.14
C SER A 40 30.87 27.45 4.20
N ASN A 41 30.58 27.31 2.92
CA ASN A 41 30.30 28.45 2.03
C ASN A 41 28.90 28.27 1.44
N SER A 42 27.90 28.59 2.26
CA SER A 42 26.56 28.94 1.81
C SER A 42 26.63 30.31 1.11
N SER A 43 27.03 30.29 -0.16
CA SER A 43 26.81 31.40 -1.08
C SER A 43 25.67 30.99 -2.00
N PHE A 44 24.45 31.29 -1.57
CA PHE A 44 23.28 31.28 -2.43
C PHE A 44 23.44 32.45 -3.40
N GLU A 45 24.12 32.19 -4.52
CA GLU A 45 24.15 33.10 -5.66
C GLU A 45 22.91 32.78 -6.50
N SER A 46 21.80 33.40 -6.14
CA SER A 46 20.59 33.42 -6.95
C SER A 46 20.85 34.23 -8.22
N VAL A 47 21.29 33.54 -9.26
CA VAL A 47 21.04 33.97 -10.64
C VAL A 47 19.57 33.65 -10.91
N GLU A 48 18.70 34.57 -10.49
CA GLU A 48 17.37 34.69 -11.06
C GLU A 48 17.54 35.22 -12.48
N ASP A 49 17.61 34.33 -13.46
CA ASP A 49 17.24 34.69 -14.83
C ASP A 49 15.72 34.58 -14.89
N CYS A 50 15.06 35.65 -14.46
CA CYS A 50 13.61 35.79 -14.49
C CYS A 50 13.17 36.02 -15.94
N VAL A 51 13.06 34.92 -16.69
CA VAL A 51 12.29 34.90 -17.93
C VAL A 51 10.85 35.15 -17.54
N ASP A 52 10.35 36.34 -17.87
CA ASP A 52 8.94 36.70 -17.77
C ASP A 52 8.16 35.85 -18.79
N GLU A 53 7.89 34.60 -18.44
CA GLU A 53 7.07 33.69 -19.22
C GLU A 53 5.64 34.23 -19.17
N GLY A 54 5.28 34.96 -20.22
CA GLY A 54 3.96 35.58 -20.37
C GLY A 54 2.82 34.57 -20.22
N PRO A 55 1.59 35.05 -19.98
CA PRO A 55 0.42 34.21 -19.69
C PRO A 55 0.17 33.11 -20.74
N ASP A 56 0.58 33.37 -21.99
CA ASP A 56 0.47 32.46 -23.12
C ASP A 56 1.31 31.16 -22.95
N PHE A 57 2.39 31.18 -22.16
CA PHE A 57 3.23 30.01 -21.90
C PHE A 57 2.46 28.88 -21.21
N TYR A 58 1.68 29.23 -20.19
CA TYR A 58 0.89 28.24 -19.45
C TYR A 58 -0.26 27.70 -20.29
N ASP A 59 -0.86 28.53 -21.16
CA ASP A 59 -1.91 28.10 -22.09
C ASP A 59 -1.37 27.13 -23.14
N ASP A 60 -0.17 27.40 -23.68
CA ASP A 60 0.54 26.48 -24.58
C ASP A 60 0.91 25.18 -23.86
N LEU A 61 1.40 25.25 -22.62
CA LEU A 61 1.73 24.09 -21.80
C LEU A 61 0.47 23.24 -21.50
N LEU A 62 -0.65 23.87 -21.15
CA LEU A 62 -1.95 23.23 -20.97
C LEU A 62 -2.45 22.57 -22.27
N ALA A 63 -2.22 23.19 -23.43
CA ALA A 63 -2.55 22.60 -24.72
C ALA A 63 -1.70 21.36 -25.02
N THR A 64 -0.39 21.39 -24.69
CA THR A 64 0.48 20.23 -24.83
C THR A 64 0.07 19.07 -23.93
N PHE A 65 -0.23 19.31 -22.64
CA PHE A 65 -0.69 18.26 -21.73
C PHE A 65 -2.06 17.70 -22.13
N LYS A 66 -2.99 18.55 -22.59
CA LYS A 66 -4.28 18.08 -23.15
C LYS A 66 -4.08 17.19 -24.38
N ALA A 67 -3.09 17.49 -25.23
CA ALA A 67 -2.76 16.68 -26.40
C ALA A 67 -2.03 15.38 -26.03
N GLN A 68 -1.16 15.41 -25.02
CA GLN A 68 -0.41 14.25 -24.53
C GLN A 68 -1.33 13.20 -23.85
N GLY A 69 -2.45 13.67 -23.29
CA GLY A 69 -3.44 12.81 -22.65
C GLY A 69 -3.03 12.39 -21.23
N PRO A 70 -3.75 11.45 -20.62
CA PRO A 70 -3.47 11.01 -19.25
C PRO A 70 -2.05 10.47 -19.11
N THR A 71 -1.33 10.90 -18.07
CA THR A 71 0.00 10.37 -17.74
C THR A 71 -0.12 8.87 -17.48
N LEU A 72 0.49 8.06 -18.35
CA LEU A 72 0.50 6.62 -18.20
C LEU A 72 1.49 6.23 -17.08
N ALA A 73 1.10 5.26 -16.26
CA ALA A 73 1.96 4.78 -15.19
C ALA A 73 3.30 4.25 -15.76
N ASN A 74 4.43 4.78 -15.27
CA ASN A 74 5.75 4.30 -15.66
C ASN A 74 6.12 3.04 -14.88
N HIS A 75 5.56 1.91 -15.31
CA HIS A 75 5.79 0.61 -14.68
C HIS A 75 7.23 0.10 -14.90
N SER A 76 7.75 -0.62 -13.90
CA SER A 76 9.05 -1.29 -13.99
C SER A 76 9.07 -2.30 -15.14
N ARG A 77 10.25 -2.67 -15.66
CA ARG A 77 10.37 -3.62 -16.79
C ARG A 77 9.68 -4.97 -16.51
N ASN A 78 9.73 -5.44 -15.26
CA ASN A 78 9.03 -6.67 -14.89
C ASN A 78 7.51 -6.49 -14.93
N THR A 79 7.01 -5.37 -14.45
CA THR A 79 5.57 -5.07 -14.44
C THR A 79 5.03 -4.96 -15.87
N LYS A 80 5.74 -4.26 -16.76
CA LYS A 80 5.40 -4.16 -18.20
C LYS A 80 5.31 -5.53 -18.86
N ARG A 81 6.30 -6.41 -18.63
CA ARG A 81 6.27 -7.78 -19.15
C ARG A 81 5.05 -8.57 -18.65
N MET A 82 4.73 -8.46 -17.37
CA MET A 82 3.57 -9.16 -16.80
C MET A 82 2.25 -8.63 -17.39
N GLU A 83 2.15 -7.33 -17.67
CA GLU A 83 0.98 -6.72 -18.32
C GLU A 83 0.80 -7.24 -19.76
N GLU A 84 1.87 -7.25 -20.56
CA GLU A 84 1.86 -7.79 -21.93
C GLU A 84 1.40 -9.26 -21.95
N GLU A 85 1.92 -10.10 -21.04
CA GLU A 85 1.52 -11.51 -20.94
C GLU A 85 0.03 -11.69 -20.58
N GLN A 86 -0.54 -10.81 -19.76
CA GLN A 86 -1.97 -10.86 -19.43
C GLN A 86 -2.82 -10.32 -20.57
N GLU A 87 -2.36 -9.27 -21.26
CA GLU A 87 -3.03 -8.71 -22.43
C GLU A 87 -3.12 -9.74 -23.56
N GLU A 88 -2.04 -10.47 -23.84
CA GLU A 88 -2.03 -11.53 -24.85
C GLU A 88 -3.07 -12.61 -24.54
N LYS A 89 -3.07 -13.10 -23.30
CA LYS A 89 -4.05 -14.07 -22.82
C LYS A 89 -5.47 -13.54 -22.97
N TRP A 90 -5.72 -12.31 -22.49
CA TRP A 90 -7.03 -11.66 -22.59
C TRP A 90 -7.52 -11.57 -24.02
N ASN A 91 -6.66 -11.14 -24.94
CA ASN A 91 -6.96 -11.08 -26.36
C ASN A 91 -7.28 -12.46 -26.94
N GLU A 92 -6.58 -13.52 -26.52
CA GLU A 92 -6.89 -14.89 -26.93
C GLU A 92 -8.27 -15.35 -26.42
N PHE A 93 -8.62 -15.05 -25.17
CA PHE A 93 -9.95 -15.35 -24.61
C PHE A 93 -11.06 -14.60 -25.36
N CYS A 94 -10.87 -13.32 -25.63
CA CYS A 94 -11.81 -12.51 -26.38
C CYS A 94 -12.01 -13.03 -27.81
N LYS A 95 -10.92 -13.47 -28.48
CA LYS A 95 -10.99 -14.15 -29.79
C LYS A 95 -11.83 -15.42 -29.73
N ARG A 96 -11.65 -16.27 -28.70
CA ARG A 96 -12.42 -17.52 -28.54
C ARG A 96 -13.91 -17.27 -28.31
N ARG A 97 -14.27 -16.18 -27.64
CA ARG A 97 -15.67 -15.80 -27.40
C ARG A 97 -16.29 -14.96 -28.51
N GLY A 98 -15.49 -14.46 -29.46
CA GLY A 98 -15.94 -13.56 -30.52
C GLY A 98 -16.34 -12.17 -30.01
N VAL A 99 -15.74 -11.71 -28.91
CA VAL A 99 -16.04 -10.40 -28.29
C VAL A 99 -14.87 -9.43 -28.46
N ASN A 100 -15.15 -8.13 -28.53
CA ASN A 100 -14.11 -7.11 -28.60
C ASN A 100 -13.41 -6.97 -27.23
N SER A 101 -12.07 -7.03 -27.22
CA SER A 101 -11.31 -7.05 -25.97
C SER A 101 -11.40 -5.74 -25.18
N LEU A 102 -11.45 -4.60 -25.88
CA LEU A 102 -11.49 -3.27 -25.26
C LEU A 102 -12.88 -2.90 -24.75
N GLU A 103 -13.94 -3.25 -25.49
CA GLU A 103 -15.32 -3.07 -25.01
C GLU A 103 -15.61 -3.94 -23.78
N THR A 104 -15.16 -5.20 -23.80
CA THR A 104 -15.34 -6.12 -22.66
C THR A 104 -14.61 -5.62 -21.41
N LEU A 105 -13.42 -5.02 -21.58
CA LEU A 105 -12.69 -4.38 -20.46
C LEU A 105 -13.46 -3.19 -19.90
N LYS A 106 -14.03 -2.34 -20.76
CA LYS A 106 -14.83 -1.17 -20.34
C LYS A 106 -16.11 -1.56 -19.61
N GLU A 107 -16.73 -2.68 -19.98
CA GLU A 107 -17.91 -3.21 -19.30
C GLU A 107 -17.63 -3.67 -17.86
N CYS A 108 -16.36 -3.95 -17.50
CA CYS A 108 -15.94 -4.31 -16.14
C CYS A 108 -16.78 -5.44 -15.49
N ASN A 109 -17.32 -6.37 -16.27
CA ASN A 109 -18.17 -7.43 -15.74
C ASN A 109 -17.37 -8.53 -15.03
N ALA A 110 -17.54 -8.63 -13.72
CA ALA A 110 -16.83 -9.59 -12.87
C ALA A 110 -17.04 -11.07 -13.27
N ALA A 111 -18.21 -11.43 -13.84
CA ALA A 111 -18.45 -12.80 -14.29
C ALA A 111 -17.55 -13.15 -15.48
N THR A 112 -17.36 -12.22 -16.42
CA THR A 112 -16.51 -12.41 -17.61
C THR A 112 -15.06 -12.67 -17.22
N PHE A 113 -14.52 -11.87 -16.30
CA PHE A 113 -13.15 -12.07 -15.80
C PHE A 113 -12.98 -13.39 -15.04
N LYS A 114 -13.99 -13.84 -14.30
CA LYS A 114 -13.95 -15.16 -13.63
C LYS A 114 -13.93 -16.30 -14.63
N THR A 115 -14.66 -16.17 -15.74
CA THR A 115 -14.67 -17.18 -16.81
C THR A 115 -13.41 -17.17 -17.68
N ALA A 116 -12.65 -16.07 -17.68
CA ALA A 116 -11.35 -16.00 -18.32
C ALA A 116 -10.24 -16.74 -17.54
N SER A 117 -10.60 -17.64 -16.62
CA SER A 117 -9.64 -18.47 -15.90
C SER A 117 -8.74 -19.24 -16.88
N TRP A 118 -7.45 -18.96 -16.79
CA TRP A 118 -6.42 -19.59 -17.62
C TRP A 118 -6.06 -21.01 -17.17
N MET A 119 -6.47 -21.39 -15.96
CA MET A 119 -6.38 -22.75 -15.46
C MET A 119 -7.72 -23.47 -15.68
N LYS A 120 -7.63 -24.72 -16.15
CA LYS A 120 -8.78 -25.62 -16.27
C LYS A 120 -9.43 -25.81 -14.90
N GLU A 121 -10.75 -25.89 -14.86
CA GLU A 121 -11.50 -26.07 -13.61
C GLU A 121 -11.04 -27.33 -12.86
N ASP A 122 -10.75 -28.43 -13.56
CA ASP A 122 -10.24 -29.66 -12.96
C ASP A 122 -8.90 -29.44 -12.24
N VAL A 123 -8.01 -28.63 -12.83
CA VAL A 123 -6.71 -28.29 -12.23
C VAL A 123 -6.90 -27.39 -11.01
N LEU A 124 -7.83 -26.43 -11.08
CA LEU A 124 -8.17 -25.60 -9.93
C LEU A 124 -8.78 -26.42 -8.79
N TYR A 125 -9.64 -27.38 -9.14
CA TYR A 125 -10.22 -28.33 -8.20
C TYR A 125 -9.13 -29.16 -7.54
N ASP A 126 -8.20 -29.73 -8.31
CA ASP A 126 -7.08 -30.52 -7.80
C ASP A 126 -6.16 -29.69 -6.90
N VAL A 127 -5.80 -28.46 -7.29
CA VAL A 127 -4.98 -27.56 -6.48
C VAL A 127 -5.69 -27.20 -5.18
N ARG A 128 -6.97 -26.82 -5.25
CA ARG A 128 -7.77 -26.49 -4.06
C ARG A 128 -7.87 -27.72 -3.14
N ASN A 129 -8.14 -28.88 -3.71
CA ASN A 129 -8.23 -30.13 -2.96
C ASN A 129 -6.89 -30.50 -2.32
N TRP A 130 -5.77 -30.34 -3.02
CA TRP A 130 -4.42 -30.58 -2.50
C TRP A 130 -4.06 -29.63 -1.36
N ILE A 131 -4.39 -28.35 -1.49
CA ILE A 131 -4.26 -27.37 -0.41
C ILE A 131 -5.04 -27.85 0.81
N HIS A 132 -6.27 -28.34 0.61
CA HIS A 132 -7.16 -28.71 1.70
C HIS A 132 -6.83 -30.03 2.38
N THR A 133 -6.43 -31.04 1.62
CA THR A 133 -6.27 -32.43 2.06
C THR A 133 -4.85 -32.76 2.50
N TYR A 134 -3.84 -32.20 1.83
CA TYR A 134 -2.44 -32.53 2.11
C TYR A 134 -1.73 -31.40 2.84
N LEU A 135 -1.69 -30.20 2.25
CA LEU A 135 -0.94 -29.07 2.82
C LEU A 135 -1.50 -28.65 4.18
N THR A 136 -2.81 -28.46 4.29
CA THR A 136 -3.40 -27.93 5.52
C THR A 136 -3.17 -28.84 6.73
N PRO A 137 -3.41 -30.17 6.66
CA PRO A 137 -3.11 -31.05 7.79
C PRO A 137 -1.61 -31.23 8.04
N ALA A 138 -0.79 -31.32 6.99
CA ALA A 138 0.66 -31.53 7.13
C ALA A 138 1.36 -30.36 7.83
N TYR A 139 0.99 -29.12 7.50
CA TYR A 139 1.63 -27.92 8.02
C TYR A 139 0.77 -27.15 9.03
N ARG A 140 -0.40 -27.68 9.42
CA ARG A 140 -1.36 -27.04 10.34
C ARG A 140 -1.68 -25.59 9.96
N LEU A 141 -1.86 -25.33 8.66
CA LEU A 141 -2.14 -23.99 8.16
C LEU A 141 -3.50 -23.51 8.67
N ASP A 142 -3.55 -22.35 9.33
CA ASP A 142 -4.82 -21.69 9.61
C ASP A 142 -5.37 -21.06 8.33
N ARG A 143 -6.62 -21.39 8.02
CA ARG A 143 -7.37 -20.88 6.86
C ARG A 143 -8.57 -20.06 7.29
N SER A 144 -8.67 -19.72 8.58
CA SER A 144 -9.62 -18.72 9.04
C SER A 144 -9.44 -17.46 8.20
N LYS A 145 -10.55 -16.78 7.89
CA LYS A 145 -10.44 -15.47 7.25
C LYS A 145 -9.76 -14.57 8.25
N ALA A 146 -8.48 -14.29 8.04
CA ALA A 146 -7.77 -13.29 8.82
C ALA A 146 -8.53 -11.97 8.63
N GLU A 147 -9.06 -11.44 9.73
CA GLU A 147 -9.59 -10.08 9.73
C GLU A 147 -8.41 -9.16 9.44
N LYS A 148 -8.39 -8.63 8.22
CA LYS A 148 -7.38 -7.66 7.85
C LYS A 148 -7.82 -6.36 8.51
N ALA A 149 -7.16 -5.99 9.60
CA ALA A 149 -7.33 -4.68 10.22
C ALA A 149 -7.01 -3.61 9.16
N GLY A 150 -8.05 -3.01 8.60
CA GLY A 150 -7.94 -1.82 7.77
C GLY A 150 -7.80 -0.62 8.70
N ILE A 151 -6.86 0.27 8.39
CA ILE A 151 -6.85 1.59 9.03
C ILE A 151 -7.85 2.46 8.28
N TYR A 152 -8.86 2.96 8.98
CA TYR A 152 -9.82 3.90 8.39
C TYR A 152 -9.25 5.33 8.44
N VAL A 153 -9.90 6.26 7.73
CA VAL A 153 -9.48 7.67 7.69
C VAL A 153 -9.57 8.29 9.10
N GLU A 154 -10.58 7.89 9.86
CA GLU A 154 -10.79 8.30 11.25
C GLU A 154 -9.65 7.82 12.15
N ASP A 155 -9.21 6.56 11.97
CA ASP A 155 -8.10 5.99 12.72
C ASP A 155 -6.78 6.70 12.39
N LEU A 156 -6.57 7.07 11.11
CA LEU A 156 -5.42 7.84 10.68
C LEU A 156 -5.39 9.23 11.33
N ALA A 157 -6.53 9.90 11.46
CA ALA A 157 -6.63 11.20 12.13
C ALA A 157 -6.31 11.10 13.63
N VAL A 158 -6.80 10.05 14.31
CA VAL A 158 -6.47 9.77 15.71
C VAL A 158 -4.98 9.47 15.87
N LEU A 159 -4.41 8.68 14.95
CA LEU A 159 -3.00 8.31 14.98
C LEU A 159 -2.09 9.54 14.75
N LEU A 160 -2.44 10.41 13.80
CA LEU A 160 -1.74 11.69 13.59
C LEU A 160 -1.89 12.63 14.79
N ASN A 161 -3.07 12.70 15.40
CA ASN A 161 -3.26 13.50 16.62
C ASN A 161 -2.38 12.99 17.77
N HIS A 162 -2.28 11.67 17.93
CA HIS A 162 -1.40 11.09 18.92
C HIS A 162 0.06 11.45 18.63
N HIS A 163 0.51 11.23 17.39
CA HIS A 163 1.88 11.50 16.93
C HIS A 163 2.31 12.96 17.14
N TRP A 164 1.43 13.93 16.90
CA TRP A 164 1.77 15.36 17.00
C TRP A 164 1.55 15.97 18.39
N VAL A 165 0.53 15.53 19.12
CA VAL A 165 0.06 16.24 20.32
C VAL A 165 0.24 15.43 21.60
N ARG A 166 0.08 14.11 21.54
CA ARG A 166 -0.01 13.25 22.73
C ARG A 166 1.25 12.43 22.95
N ASP A 167 2.08 12.31 21.93
CA ASP A 167 3.34 11.58 22.00
C ASP A 167 4.32 12.30 22.93
N LYS A 168 4.94 11.50 23.80
CA LYS A 168 5.97 11.94 24.76
C LYS A 168 7.33 11.37 24.43
N GLU A 169 7.40 10.50 23.41
CA GLU A 169 8.66 9.92 22.96
C GLU A 169 9.55 11.01 22.36
N VAL A 170 10.84 10.92 22.71
CA VAL A 170 11.87 11.83 22.20
C VAL A 170 12.45 11.19 20.96
N PHE A 171 12.13 11.75 19.80
CA PHE A 171 12.78 11.36 18.55
C PHE A 171 14.25 11.78 18.60
N ALA A 172 15.15 10.94 18.08
CA ALA A 172 16.56 11.30 17.96
C ALA A 172 16.76 12.62 17.20
N HIS A 173 15.90 12.87 16.19
CA HIS A 173 15.81 14.14 15.48
C HIS A 173 14.34 14.46 15.17
N GLU A 174 13.95 15.73 15.30
CA GLU A 174 12.61 16.20 14.94
C GLU A 174 12.26 15.97 13.45
N ARG A 175 13.27 15.89 12.58
CA ARG A 175 13.09 15.48 11.18
C ARG A 175 12.40 14.11 11.04
N LEU A 176 12.72 13.15 11.92
CA LEU A 176 12.12 11.82 11.89
C LEU A 176 10.63 11.88 12.23
N ARG A 177 10.23 12.79 13.13
CA ARG A 177 8.82 13.03 13.48
C ARG A 177 8.05 13.54 12.26
N VAL A 178 8.59 14.53 11.56
CA VAL A 178 7.96 15.09 10.34
C VAL A 178 7.89 14.03 9.24
N GLN A 179 8.97 13.27 9.04
CA GLN A 179 9.02 12.21 8.04
C GLN A 179 7.97 11.13 8.34
N LEU A 180 7.88 10.63 9.58
CA LEU A 180 6.91 9.59 9.94
C LEU A 180 5.47 10.04 9.65
N ALA A 181 5.12 11.29 9.99
CA ALA A 181 3.81 11.85 9.69
C ALA A 181 3.52 11.88 8.18
N ALA A 182 4.49 12.31 7.37
CA ALA A 182 4.35 12.34 5.92
C ALA A 182 4.14 10.92 5.34
N HIS A 183 4.90 9.93 5.80
CA HIS A 183 4.73 8.53 5.37
C HIS A 183 3.36 7.97 5.74
N LEU A 184 2.84 8.29 6.93
CA LEU A 184 1.50 7.86 7.36
C LEU A 184 0.40 8.45 6.47
N ILE A 185 0.51 9.73 6.11
CA ILE A 185 -0.44 10.39 5.21
C ILE A 185 -0.37 9.79 3.80
N LEU A 186 0.84 9.63 3.25
CA LEU A 186 1.04 9.03 1.93
C LEU A 186 0.54 7.58 1.88
N ALA A 187 0.86 6.77 2.89
CA ALA A 187 0.40 5.39 2.98
C ALA A 187 -1.13 5.31 3.11
N GLY A 188 -1.73 6.19 3.91
CA GLY A 188 -3.19 6.27 4.06
C GLY A 188 -3.90 6.69 2.78
N ALA A 189 -3.39 7.71 2.09
CA ALA A 189 -3.99 8.23 0.86
C ALA A 189 -3.85 7.27 -0.33
N THR A 190 -2.73 6.55 -0.43
CA THR A 190 -2.42 5.68 -1.58
C THR A 190 -2.68 4.20 -1.31
N ALA A 191 -3.01 3.83 -0.07
CA ALA A 191 -3.08 2.44 0.41
C ALA A 191 -1.82 1.62 0.08
N THR A 192 -0.66 2.28 -0.05
CA THR A 192 0.60 1.65 -0.39
C THR A 192 1.25 1.02 0.83
N ARG A 193 2.07 -0.02 0.59
CA ARG A 193 2.82 -0.68 1.65
C ARG A 193 3.97 0.21 2.09
N PRO A 194 4.35 0.22 3.39
CA PRO A 194 5.47 1.04 3.87
C PRO A 194 6.78 0.83 3.09
N GLY A 195 7.09 -0.41 2.67
CA GLY A 195 8.29 -0.70 1.89
C GLY A 195 8.30 -0.16 0.45
N ALA A 196 7.14 0.24 -0.08
CA ALA A 196 7.07 0.94 -1.38
C ALA A 196 7.36 2.44 -1.24
N LEU A 197 7.14 3.00 -0.04
CA LEU A 197 7.43 4.40 0.26
C LEU A 197 8.87 4.55 0.76
N ILE A 198 9.26 3.71 1.72
CA ILE A 198 10.56 3.77 2.38
C ILE A 198 11.60 3.06 1.52
N GLY A 199 12.43 3.85 0.83
CA GLY A 199 13.58 3.37 0.05
C GLY A 199 13.36 3.17 -1.45
N GLN A 200 12.12 3.24 -1.93
CA GLN A 200 11.79 3.14 -3.37
C GLN A 200 11.23 4.43 -3.96
N LEU A 201 10.57 5.28 -3.16
CA LEU A 201 10.02 6.54 -3.63
C LEU A 201 11.11 7.62 -3.65
N LEU A 202 11.41 8.14 -4.83
CA LEU A 202 12.36 9.23 -5.07
C LEU A 202 11.60 10.53 -5.36
N TYR A 203 12.25 11.67 -5.13
CA TYR A 203 11.67 12.99 -5.43
C TYR A 203 11.33 13.17 -6.92
N GLU A 204 12.12 12.57 -7.82
CA GLU A 204 11.85 12.56 -9.27
C GLU A 204 10.55 11.84 -9.65
N ASN A 205 10.00 11.00 -8.77
CA ASN A 205 8.74 10.30 -8.99
C ASN A 205 7.51 11.15 -8.60
N LEU A 206 7.72 12.34 -8.03
CA LEU A 206 6.66 13.26 -7.64
C LEU A 206 6.49 14.32 -8.72
N GLU A 207 5.39 14.25 -9.46
CA GLU A 207 4.98 15.26 -10.43
C GLU A 207 4.02 16.27 -9.75
N PHE A 208 4.19 17.56 -10.01
CA PHE A 208 3.39 18.67 -9.46
C PHE A 208 2.69 19.45 -10.57
#